data_AF-A0A0D0C1J5-F1
#
_entry.id   AF-A0A0D0C1J5-F1
#
_cell.length_a   1.000
_cell.length_b   1.000
_cell.length_c   1.000
_cell.angle_alpha   90.00
_cell.angle_beta   90.00
_cell.angle_gamma   90.00
#
_symmetry.space_group_name_H-M   'P 1'
#
loop_
_entity.id
_entity.type
_entity.pdbx_description
1 polymer ?
#
loop_
_entity_poly.entity_id
_entity_poly.type
_entity_poly.pdbx_seq_one_letter_code
_entity_poly.pdbx_strand_id
1 'polypeptide(L)'
;MAGDRNAILNLVDFIMNQRKVSVILTMRAADAPGTKAWIKLGGESGLPPLKLDQARQAFMLISNSHEENIETLDWMLTQLDGMPLAILLIAQLRRKNLALKFLVKEWKNHILKNGGKESKLTSVAISIELSLRSLENESAECKRLLPILSYLPNGLPMWQEQLDKLFSGFKTTVQESVISLLDFALIYQEAGTLKMLAPIQEYIQMKYPAQEEDLNYTGRYYVELLKDCQLIAGRGQSIIELHIANIVKVVGTQIQSKADEKYIDACQSVCEYSKFFSMTVSLIDMALGQNWRGKQEKKIELRFDKVYILTWMGYFAAAKAEVEKIQLSLRNIKYNLPEKIKMRFEMKCLQDLGYILMRENIYTEAKTMLLKAKSGFEAIGSQLGAAQCLRSLARAKLLEAKSAFETIGSQLGAAQCLQSLGEISLMENKYPEARAMLLEAKSAFETIGDQLGAAQCLRILGAISHAETS
;
A
#
# COMPACT_ATOMS: atom_id res chain seq x y z
N MET A 1 1.06 -16.92 -4.19
CA MET A 1 2.22 -16.91 -3.26
C MET A 1 3.56 -17.28 -3.93
N ALA A 2 3.66 -18.18 -4.91
CA ALA A 2 4.93 -18.44 -5.61
C ALA A 2 5.34 -17.35 -6.62
N GLY A 3 4.36 -16.65 -7.23
CA GLY A 3 4.61 -15.58 -8.21
C GLY A 3 5.31 -14.33 -7.64
N ASP A 4 4.95 -13.92 -6.42
CA ASP A 4 5.54 -12.72 -5.79
C ASP A 4 7.02 -12.90 -5.46
N ARG A 5 7.44 -14.11 -5.07
CA ARG A 5 8.85 -14.38 -4.75
C ARG A 5 9.74 -14.20 -5.98
N ASN A 6 9.36 -14.79 -7.11
CA ASN A 6 10.13 -14.66 -8.35
C ASN A 6 10.14 -13.23 -8.89
N ALA A 7 9.03 -12.49 -8.74
CA ALA A 7 8.98 -11.08 -9.11
C ALA A 7 9.95 -10.23 -8.27
N ILE A 8 10.01 -10.47 -6.96
CA ILE A 8 10.95 -9.79 -6.05
C ILE A 8 12.40 -10.14 -6.41
N LEU A 9 12.71 -11.42 -6.66
CA LEU A 9 14.05 -11.86 -7.07
C LEU A 9 14.49 -11.15 -8.37
N ASN A 10 13.62 -11.12 -9.37
CA ASN A 10 13.89 -10.47 -10.66
C ASN A 10 14.10 -8.95 -10.51
N LEU A 11 13.33 -8.30 -9.64
CA LEU A 11 13.48 -6.86 -9.37
C LEU A 11 14.81 -6.55 -8.70
N VAL A 12 15.20 -7.33 -7.69
CA VAL A 12 16.48 -7.17 -6.99
C VAL A 12 17.64 -7.33 -7.97
N ASP A 13 17.62 -8.39 -8.79
CA ASP A 13 18.67 -8.62 -9.79
C ASP A 13 18.71 -7.49 -10.84
N PHE A 14 17.56 -6.95 -11.25
CA PHE A 14 17.47 -5.81 -12.17
C PHE A 14 18.11 -4.54 -11.59
N ILE A 15 17.83 -4.22 -10.33
CA ILE A 15 18.40 -3.05 -9.65
C ILE A 15 19.91 -3.21 -9.49
N MET A 16 20.38 -4.41 -9.11
CA MET A 16 21.81 -4.69 -8.92
C MET A 16 22.62 -4.63 -10.23
N ASN A 17 21.98 -4.78 -11.39
CA ASN A 17 22.66 -4.64 -12.70
C ASN A 17 22.85 -3.18 -13.14
N GLN A 18 22.37 -2.19 -12.38
CA GLN A 18 22.52 -0.77 -12.74
C GLN A 18 23.89 -0.24 -12.33
N ARG A 19 24.70 0.20 -13.32
CA ARG A 19 26.12 0.61 -13.12
C ARG A 19 26.37 1.72 -12.09
N LYS A 20 25.37 2.55 -11.77
CA LYS A 20 25.48 3.70 -10.86
C LYS A 20 24.74 3.51 -9.53
N VAL A 21 24.31 2.29 -9.22
CA VAL A 21 23.51 2.00 -8.03
C VAL A 21 24.32 1.11 -7.09
N SER A 22 24.39 1.50 -5.82
CA SER A 22 24.82 0.63 -4.72
C SER A 22 23.61 0.29 -3.88
N VAL A 23 23.45 -1.00 -3.53
CA VAL A 23 22.29 -1.49 -2.78
C VAL A 23 22.74 -1.96 -1.41
N ILE A 24 22.12 -1.41 -0.36
CA ILE A 24 22.24 -1.89 1.01
C ILE A 24 20.87 -2.44 1.42
N LEU A 25 20.82 -3.70 1.86
CA LEU A 25 19.59 -4.38 2.25
C LEU A 25 19.68 -4.82 3.72
N THR A 26 18.66 -4.47 4.49
CA THR A 26 18.45 -4.99 5.86
C THR A 26 17.32 -6.01 5.84
N MET A 27 17.56 -7.22 6.34
CA MET A 27 16.54 -8.28 6.36
C MET A 27 16.71 -9.21 7.55
N ARG A 28 15.63 -9.92 7.92
CA ARG A 28 15.65 -10.95 8.97
C ARG A 28 15.99 -12.37 8.47
N ALA A 29 15.84 -12.65 7.17
CA ALA A 29 16.11 -13.99 6.64
C ALA A 29 17.62 -14.27 6.59
N ALA A 30 17.99 -15.55 6.72
CA ALA A 30 19.39 -15.98 6.65
C ALA A 30 19.97 -15.88 5.23
N ASP A 31 19.13 -16.16 4.23
CA ASP A 31 19.49 -16.16 2.81
C ASP A 31 19.10 -14.84 2.16
N ALA A 32 20.05 -14.24 1.44
CA ALA A 32 19.82 -13.01 0.70
C ALA A 32 18.93 -13.25 -0.54
N PRO A 33 18.11 -12.27 -0.97
CA PRO A 33 17.29 -12.39 -2.15
C PRO A 33 18.13 -12.21 -3.44
N GLY A 34 17.59 -12.71 -4.55
CA GLY A 34 18.17 -12.61 -5.89
C GLY A 34 19.06 -13.80 -6.22
N THR A 35 19.68 -13.74 -7.40
CA THR A 35 20.67 -14.74 -7.85
C THR A 35 22.11 -14.25 -7.69
N LYS A 36 22.29 -12.97 -7.33
CA LYS A 36 23.59 -12.32 -7.16
C LYS A 36 24.21 -12.59 -5.79
N ALA A 37 25.54 -12.54 -5.74
CA ALA A 37 26.30 -12.64 -4.50
C ALA A 37 26.18 -11.34 -3.68
N TRP A 38 25.87 -11.47 -2.40
CA TRP A 38 25.80 -10.36 -1.45
C TRP A 38 27.02 -10.33 -0.55
N ILE A 39 27.53 -9.12 -0.28
CA ILE A 39 28.50 -8.92 0.79
C ILE A 39 27.72 -8.84 2.10
N LYS A 40 27.81 -9.88 2.92
CA LYS A 40 27.18 -9.90 4.23
C LYS A 40 27.98 -9.02 5.19
N LEU A 41 27.35 -7.97 5.71
CA LEU A 41 27.94 -7.12 6.75
C LEU A 41 27.70 -7.75 8.12
N GLY A 42 28.74 -7.83 8.95
CA GLY A 42 28.72 -8.50 10.26
C GLY A 42 29.39 -9.88 10.24
N GLY A 43 28.95 -10.77 11.12
CA GLY A 43 29.45 -12.15 11.21
C GLY A 43 28.65 -13.14 10.35
N GLU A 44 28.93 -14.44 10.48
CA GLU A 44 28.27 -15.52 9.73
C GLU A 44 26.74 -15.50 9.86
N SER A 45 26.22 -15.03 10.98
CA SER A 45 24.78 -14.88 11.26
C SER A 45 24.23 -13.46 11.07
N GLY A 46 25.02 -12.52 10.54
CA GLY A 46 24.66 -11.10 10.37
C GLY A 46 25.24 -10.19 11.44
N LEU A 47 24.61 -9.04 11.70
CA LEU A 47 25.04 -8.11 12.74
C LEU A 47 24.99 -8.79 14.12
N PRO A 48 26.12 -8.86 14.85
CA PRO A 48 26.14 -9.54 16.14
C PRO A 48 25.43 -8.70 17.22
N PRO A 49 24.95 -9.34 18.31
CA PRO A 49 24.53 -8.63 19.51
C PRO A 49 25.68 -7.78 20.09
N LEU A 50 25.33 -6.82 20.94
CA LEU A 50 26.33 -5.97 21.60
C LEU A 50 27.20 -6.80 22.53
N LYS A 51 28.51 -6.53 22.49
CA LYS A 51 29.44 -7.05 23.50
C LYS A 51 29.08 -6.46 24.86
N LEU A 52 29.43 -7.15 25.95
CA LEU A 52 29.06 -6.75 27.30
C LEU A 52 29.46 -5.29 27.63
N ASP A 53 30.66 -4.85 27.25
CA ASP A 53 31.10 -3.46 27.45
C ASP A 53 30.23 -2.44 26.68
N GLN A 54 29.85 -2.77 25.44
CA GLN A 54 28.98 -1.92 24.61
C GLN A 54 27.55 -1.92 25.14
N ALA A 55 27.06 -3.07 25.63
CA ALA A 55 25.76 -3.22 26.26
C ALA A 55 25.67 -2.40 27.55
N ARG A 56 26.72 -2.38 28.38
CA ARG A 56 26.82 -1.50 29.56
C ARG A 56 26.75 -0.04 29.17
N GLN A 57 27.55 0.38 28.19
CA GLN A 57 27.54 1.77 27.71
C GLN A 57 26.16 2.19 27.22
N ALA A 58 25.50 1.35 26.41
CA ALA A 58 24.15 1.59 25.94
C ALA A 58 23.14 1.67 27.10
N PHE A 59 23.20 0.73 28.04
CA PHE A 59 22.30 0.69 29.21
C PHE A 59 22.44 1.96 30.07
N MET A 60 23.67 2.33 30.44
CA MET A 60 23.94 3.50 31.28
C MET A 60 23.48 4.78 30.59
N LEU A 61 23.75 4.91 29.28
CA LEU A 61 23.33 6.06 28.48
C LEU A 61 21.80 6.20 28.38
N ILE A 62 21.08 5.10 28.12
CA ILE A 62 19.62 5.13 27.99
C ILE A 62 18.94 5.36 29.34
N SER A 63 19.40 4.66 30.38
CA SER A 63 18.83 4.75 31.73
C SER A 63 19.16 6.08 32.43
N ASN A 64 20.10 6.86 31.88
CA ASN A 64 20.65 8.07 32.50
C ASN A 64 21.22 7.81 33.91
N SER A 65 21.73 6.59 34.14
CA SER A 65 22.37 6.22 35.39
C SER A 65 23.86 6.56 35.33
N HIS A 66 24.41 7.08 36.43
CA HIS A 66 25.82 7.47 36.52
C HIS A 66 26.66 6.35 37.15
N GLU A 67 26.05 5.55 38.04
CA GLU A 67 26.69 4.40 38.69
C GLU A 67 25.66 3.27 38.91
N GLU A 68 26.03 2.05 38.54
CA GLU A 68 25.27 0.83 38.83
C GLU A 68 26.23 -0.23 39.39
N ASN A 69 25.70 -1.16 40.19
CA ASN A 69 26.49 -2.31 40.62
C ASN A 69 26.83 -3.18 39.40
N ILE A 70 28.12 -3.25 39.05
CA ILE A 70 28.61 -3.88 37.81
C ILE A 70 28.20 -5.35 37.75
N GLU A 71 28.34 -6.11 38.83
CA GLU A 71 27.96 -7.54 38.85
C GLU A 71 26.47 -7.76 38.55
N THR A 72 25.61 -6.92 39.13
CA THR A 72 24.17 -6.98 38.91
C THR A 72 23.81 -6.58 37.49
N LEU A 73 24.46 -5.53 36.98
CA LEU A 73 24.26 -5.05 35.61
C LEU A 73 24.73 -6.08 34.58
N ASP A 74 25.89 -6.68 34.79
CA ASP A 74 26.45 -7.72 33.93
C ASP A 74 25.57 -8.95 33.86
N TRP A 75 25.08 -9.37 35.02
CA TRP A 75 24.12 -10.47 35.09
C TRP A 75 22.89 -10.13 34.24
N MET A 76 22.31 -8.94 34.42
CA MET A 76 21.13 -8.52 33.66
C MET A 76 21.41 -8.47 32.16
N LEU A 77 22.51 -7.82 31.74
CA LEU A 77 22.88 -7.69 30.33
C LEU A 77 23.16 -9.04 29.65
N THR A 78 23.71 -9.99 30.40
CA THR A 78 23.90 -11.37 29.94
C THR A 78 22.56 -12.05 29.69
N GLN A 79 21.57 -11.84 30.56
CA GLN A 79 20.20 -12.35 30.37
C GLN A 79 19.45 -11.67 29.21
N LEU A 80 19.86 -10.46 28.83
CA LEU A 80 19.32 -9.74 27.67
C LEU A 80 19.99 -10.15 26.34
N ASP A 81 20.89 -11.13 26.37
CA ASP A 81 21.62 -11.65 25.21
C ASP A 81 22.40 -10.58 24.42
N GLY A 82 22.69 -9.42 25.02
CA GLY A 82 23.26 -8.27 24.31
C GLY A 82 22.35 -7.67 23.23
N MET A 83 21.05 -7.98 23.24
CA MET A 83 20.09 -7.53 22.21
C MET A 83 19.73 -6.06 22.43
N PRO A 84 20.00 -5.15 21.47
CA PRO A 84 19.79 -3.71 21.65
C PRO A 84 18.37 -3.33 22.08
N LEU A 85 17.35 -3.98 21.51
CA LEU A 85 15.96 -3.72 21.85
C LEU A 85 15.62 -4.15 23.29
N ALA A 86 16.11 -5.30 23.75
CA ALA A 86 15.89 -5.77 25.10
C ALA A 86 16.56 -4.83 26.12
N ILE A 87 17.80 -4.42 25.83
CA ILE A 87 18.55 -3.44 26.61
C ILE A 87 17.79 -2.11 26.68
N LEU A 88 17.30 -1.60 25.55
CA LEU A 88 16.52 -0.36 25.49
C LEU A 88 15.30 -0.43 26.42
N LEU A 89 14.48 -1.48 26.31
CA LEU A 89 13.26 -1.62 27.11
C LEU A 89 13.56 -1.66 28.62
N ILE A 90 14.52 -2.49 29.05
CA ILE A 90 14.89 -2.58 30.48
C ILE A 90 15.56 -1.29 30.97
N ALA A 91 16.42 -0.66 30.17
CA ALA A 91 17.05 0.60 30.55
C ALA A 91 16.02 1.73 30.69
N GLN A 92 14.95 1.74 29.88
CA GLN A 92 13.84 2.68 30.05
C GLN A 92 13.06 2.43 31.34
N LEU A 93 12.82 1.17 31.71
CA LEU A 93 12.26 0.83 33.02
C LEU A 93 13.12 1.35 34.17
N ARG A 94 14.45 1.22 34.05
CA ARG A 94 15.39 1.79 35.03
C ARG A 94 15.31 3.31 35.10
N ARG A 95 15.18 3.98 33.95
CA ARG A 95 15.00 5.45 33.84
C ARG A 95 13.73 5.92 34.53
N LYS A 96 12.66 5.12 34.52
CA LYS A 96 11.41 5.36 35.25
C LYS A 96 11.51 5.02 36.76
N ASN A 97 12.71 5.15 37.32
CA ASN A 97 13.02 4.98 38.74
C ASN A 97 12.80 3.57 39.31
N LEU A 98 12.72 2.52 38.48
CA LEU A 98 12.76 1.15 38.99
C LEU A 98 14.20 0.76 39.29
N ALA A 99 14.52 0.42 40.54
CA ALA A 99 15.86 0.00 40.92
C ALA A 99 16.29 -1.25 40.12
N LEU A 100 17.56 -1.32 39.71
CA LEU A 100 18.09 -2.45 38.94
C LEU A 100 17.87 -3.80 39.66
N LYS A 101 18.03 -3.82 41.00
CA LYS A 101 17.76 -5.00 41.83
C LYS A 101 16.30 -5.48 41.73
N PHE A 102 15.35 -4.56 41.61
CA PHE A 102 13.94 -4.90 41.42
C PHE A 102 13.70 -5.53 40.04
N LEU A 103 14.28 -4.95 38.98
CA LEU A 103 14.19 -5.50 37.63
C LEU A 103 14.78 -6.92 37.54
N VAL A 104 15.92 -7.16 38.19
CA VAL A 104 16.54 -8.48 38.30
C VAL A 104 15.62 -9.47 39.02
N LYS A 105 14.94 -9.05 40.09
CA LYS A 105 13.98 -9.90 40.81
C LYS A 105 12.80 -10.28 39.92
N GLU A 106 12.20 -9.30 39.23
CA GLU A 106 11.06 -9.55 38.33
C GLU A 106 11.44 -10.45 37.15
N TRP A 107 12.64 -10.28 36.62
CA TRP A 107 13.18 -11.16 35.58
C TRP A 107 13.28 -12.62 36.06
N LYS A 108 13.90 -12.84 37.24
CA LYS A 108 14.00 -14.18 37.84
C LYS A 108 12.63 -14.81 38.10
N ASN A 109 11.68 -14.03 38.62
CA ASN A 109 10.31 -14.49 38.84
C ASN A 109 9.63 -14.94 37.54
N HIS A 110 9.89 -14.25 36.42
CA HIS A 110 9.34 -14.62 35.12
C HIS A 110 9.92 -15.93 34.60
N ILE A 111 11.25 -16.10 34.67
CA ILE A 111 11.92 -17.35 34.28
C ILE A 111 11.35 -18.54 35.06
N LEU A 112 11.16 -18.38 36.38
CA LEU A 112 10.62 -19.43 37.25
C LEU A 112 9.20 -19.84 36.86
N LYS A 113 8.33 -18.87 36.50
CA LYS A 113 6.94 -19.14 36.10
C LYS A 113 6.82 -19.83 34.74
N ASN A 114 7.78 -19.65 33.84
CA ASN A 114 7.68 -20.09 32.45
C ASN A 114 8.62 -21.27 32.09
N GLY A 115 9.19 -21.95 33.08
CA GLY A 115 9.81 -23.27 32.90
C GLY A 115 11.15 -23.29 32.17
N GLY A 116 11.92 -22.20 32.20
CA GLY A 116 13.34 -22.19 31.83
C GLY A 116 13.72 -22.55 30.39
N LYS A 117 12.79 -22.52 29.42
CA LYS A 117 13.13 -22.74 28.00
C LYS A 117 13.79 -21.48 27.41
N GLU A 118 15.09 -21.38 27.59
CA GLU A 118 15.95 -20.33 27.01
C GLU A 118 15.99 -20.43 25.48
N SER A 119 15.62 -19.36 24.79
CA SER A 119 16.06 -19.12 23.41
C SER A 119 16.21 -17.61 23.17
N LYS A 120 16.95 -17.17 22.16
CA LYS A 120 17.10 -15.74 21.80
C LYS A 120 15.78 -14.98 21.58
N LEU A 121 14.66 -15.69 21.37
CA LEU A 121 13.30 -15.13 21.28
C LEU A 121 12.68 -14.83 22.66
N THR A 122 13.28 -15.28 23.76
CA THR A 122 12.79 -15.08 25.13
C THR A 122 13.22 -13.76 25.75
N SER A 123 14.46 -13.26 25.56
CA SER A 123 14.93 -12.04 26.23
C SER A 123 14.17 -10.78 25.79
N VAL A 124 13.94 -10.60 24.48
CA VAL A 124 13.12 -9.49 23.95
C VAL A 124 11.67 -9.62 24.42
N ALA A 125 11.08 -10.81 24.37
CA ALA A 125 9.70 -11.05 24.80
C ALA A 125 9.48 -10.75 26.29
N ILE A 126 10.39 -11.19 27.16
CA ILE A 126 10.35 -10.89 28.60
C ILE A 126 10.47 -9.39 28.83
N SER A 127 11.38 -8.72 28.11
CA SER A 127 11.57 -7.26 28.23
C SER A 127 10.32 -6.48 27.83
N ILE A 128 9.63 -6.92 26.77
CA ILE A 128 8.33 -6.35 26.37
C ILE A 128 7.29 -6.59 27.49
N GLU A 129 7.18 -7.81 28.01
CA GLU A 129 6.20 -8.13 29.05
C GLU A 129 6.41 -7.31 30.34
N LEU A 130 7.64 -7.16 30.79
CA LEU A 130 7.95 -6.30 31.94
C LEU A 130 7.57 -4.85 31.69
N SER A 131 7.82 -4.34 30.47
CA SER A 131 7.42 -2.99 30.07
C SER A 131 5.90 -2.81 30.07
N LEU A 132 5.16 -3.81 29.57
CA LEU A 132 3.70 -3.80 29.58
C LEU A 132 3.12 -3.82 30.99
N ARG A 133 3.68 -4.63 31.90
CA ARG A 133 3.21 -4.70 33.30
C ARG A 133 3.36 -3.36 34.02
N SER A 134 4.43 -2.60 33.74
CA SER A 134 4.58 -1.26 34.28
C SER A 134 3.51 -0.30 33.76
N LEU A 135 3.10 -0.44 32.50
CA LEU A 135 2.00 0.33 31.89
C LEU A 135 0.61 -0.04 32.41
N GLU A 136 0.38 -1.30 32.79
CA GLU A 136 -0.93 -1.75 33.30
C GLU A 136 -1.38 -1.00 34.55
N ASN A 137 -0.43 -0.40 35.27
CA ASN A 137 -0.69 0.41 36.46
C ASN A 137 -1.01 1.88 36.12
N GLU A 138 -0.80 2.33 34.88
CA GLU A 138 -0.93 3.74 34.48
C GLU A 138 -2.25 4.08 33.79
N SER A 139 -2.74 3.29 32.82
CA SER A 139 -4.05 3.56 32.18
C SER A 139 -4.70 2.34 31.50
N ALA A 140 -6.03 2.30 31.48
CA ALA A 140 -6.80 1.27 30.76
C ALA A 140 -6.77 1.49 29.24
N GLU A 141 -6.58 2.74 28.82
CA GLU A 141 -6.52 3.20 27.44
C GLU A 141 -5.27 2.68 26.72
N CYS A 142 -4.12 2.60 27.40
CA CYS A 142 -2.90 1.98 26.86
C CYS A 142 -3.15 0.55 26.38
N LYS A 143 -3.96 -0.22 27.13
CA LYS A 143 -4.29 -1.61 26.81
C LYS A 143 -5.11 -1.76 25.52
N ARG A 144 -5.87 -0.72 25.14
CA ARG A 144 -6.64 -0.70 23.88
C ARG A 144 -5.86 -0.09 22.72
N LEU A 145 -5.06 0.96 22.97
CA LEU A 145 -4.26 1.62 21.94
C LEU A 145 -3.19 0.71 21.36
N LEU A 146 -2.49 -0.01 22.23
CA LEU A 146 -1.31 -0.77 21.83
C LEU A 146 -1.64 -1.87 20.80
N PRO A 147 -2.71 -2.68 20.97
CA PRO A 147 -3.15 -3.62 19.94
C PRO A 147 -3.49 -2.94 18.61
N ILE A 148 -4.16 -1.78 18.63
CA ILE A 148 -4.55 -1.05 17.41
C ILE A 148 -3.31 -0.53 16.68
N LEU A 149 -2.38 0.14 17.38
CA LEU A 149 -1.13 0.60 16.79
C LEU A 149 -0.28 -0.56 16.28
N SER A 150 -0.26 -1.69 16.99
CA SER A 150 0.42 -2.90 16.52
C SER A 150 -0.21 -3.43 15.23
N TYR A 151 -1.50 -3.20 14.99
CA TYR A 151 -2.19 -3.65 13.80
C TYR A 151 -1.88 -2.80 12.55
N LEU A 152 -1.28 -1.62 12.72
CA LEU A 152 -0.93 -0.68 11.64
C LEU A 152 0.52 -0.89 11.15
N PRO A 153 0.76 -1.49 9.96
CA PRO A 153 2.11 -1.80 9.48
C PRO A 153 2.99 -0.57 9.26
N ASN A 154 2.44 0.57 8.83
CA ASN A 154 3.19 1.83 8.68
C ASN A 154 3.16 2.68 9.96
N GLY A 155 2.59 2.18 11.06
CA GLY A 155 2.28 3.00 12.23
C GLY A 155 1.14 3.98 11.96
N LEU A 156 1.09 5.10 12.68
CA LEU A 156 0.11 6.17 12.50
C LEU A 156 0.78 7.44 11.97
N PRO A 157 0.73 7.71 10.65
CA PRO A 157 1.19 8.97 10.07
C PRO A 157 0.39 10.17 10.57
N MET A 158 1.03 11.34 10.63
CA MET A 158 0.40 12.60 11.06
C MET A 158 -0.36 12.46 12.38
N TRP A 159 0.19 11.69 13.32
CA TRP A 159 -0.56 11.16 14.45
C TRP A 159 -1.24 12.25 15.29
N GLN A 160 -0.62 13.43 15.43
CA GLN A 160 -1.18 14.54 16.22
C GLN A 160 -2.56 15.01 15.69
N GLU A 161 -2.80 14.90 14.38
CA GLU A 161 -4.08 15.27 13.76
C GLU A 161 -5.04 14.07 13.62
N GLN A 162 -4.49 12.86 13.55
CA GLN A 162 -5.24 11.64 13.22
C GLN A 162 -5.63 10.82 14.45
N LEU A 163 -4.98 11.03 15.59
CA LEU A 163 -5.18 10.24 16.81
C LEU A 163 -6.64 10.29 17.26
N ASP A 164 -7.20 11.49 17.43
CA ASP A 164 -8.57 11.65 17.92
C ASP A 164 -9.61 11.13 16.92
N LYS A 165 -9.30 11.17 15.62
CA LYS A 165 -10.18 10.61 14.57
C LYS A 165 -10.21 9.08 14.64
N LEU A 166 -9.03 8.46 14.73
CA LEU A 166 -8.89 7.00 14.81
C LEU A 166 -9.48 6.44 16.11
N PHE A 167 -9.33 7.17 17.21
CA PHE A 167 -9.77 6.77 18.55
C PHE A 167 -11.03 7.52 19.02
N SER A 168 -11.87 7.98 18.09
CA SER A 168 -13.11 8.73 18.39
C SER A 168 -14.12 7.99 19.27
N GLY A 169 -13.99 6.66 19.42
CA GLY A 169 -14.78 5.84 20.35
C GLY A 169 -14.30 5.85 21.82
N PHE A 170 -13.22 6.56 22.13
CA PHE A 170 -12.65 6.63 23.48
C PHE A 170 -13.28 7.78 24.27
N LYS A 171 -13.54 7.56 25.57
CA LYS A 171 -14.18 8.55 26.45
C LYS A 171 -13.21 9.63 26.95
N THR A 172 -11.92 9.39 26.83
CA THR A 172 -10.82 10.15 27.43
C THR A 172 -9.78 10.47 26.35
N THR A 173 -9.07 11.58 26.54
CA THR A 173 -7.99 11.98 25.65
C THR A 173 -6.85 10.95 25.71
N VAL A 174 -6.43 10.46 24.55
CA VAL A 174 -5.46 9.35 24.44
C VAL A 174 -4.00 9.81 24.35
N GLN A 175 -3.75 11.12 24.40
CA GLN A 175 -2.42 11.73 24.29
C GLN A 175 -1.49 11.28 25.42
N GLU A 176 -1.97 11.24 26.67
CA GLU A 176 -1.19 10.78 27.82
C GLU A 176 -0.77 9.31 27.65
N SER A 177 -1.66 8.48 27.10
CA SER A 177 -1.33 7.08 26.80
C SER A 177 -0.25 6.96 25.73
N VAL A 178 -0.26 7.81 24.70
CA VAL A 178 0.83 7.86 23.72
C VAL A 178 2.16 8.27 24.37
N ILE A 179 2.14 9.24 25.27
CA ILE A 179 3.34 9.67 26.02
C ILE A 179 3.88 8.52 26.85
N SER A 180 3.04 7.82 27.63
CA SER A 180 3.46 6.63 28.37
C SER A 180 4.05 5.57 27.43
N LEU A 181 3.42 5.26 26.31
CA LEU A 181 3.95 4.26 25.37
C LEU A 181 5.32 4.66 24.77
N LEU A 182 5.55 5.95 24.50
CA LEU A 182 6.85 6.47 24.06
C LEU A 182 7.89 6.37 25.17
N ASP A 183 7.50 6.70 26.39
CA ASP A 183 8.34 6.67 27.58
C ASP A 183 8.83 5.26 27.94
N PHE A 184 8.03 4.22 27.69
CA PHE A 184 8.42 2.81 27.82
C PHE A 184 9.08 2.24 26.55
N ALA A 185 9.34 3.07 25.54
CA ALA A 185 9.92 2.69 24.24
C ALA A 185 9.18 1.54 23.52
N LEU A 186 7.88 1.38 23.77
CA LEU A 186 7.03 0.42 23.05
C LEU A 186 6.64 0.94 21.66
N ILE A 187 6.61 2.26 21.52
CA ILE A 187 6.47 2.97 20.25
C ILE A 187 7.56 4.04 20.15
N TYR A 188 7.81 4.54 18.94
CA TYR A 188 8.73 5.63 18.67
C TYR A 188 8.16 6.58 17.63
N GLN A 189 8.68 7.82 17.57
CA GLN A 189 8.30 8.79 16.57
C GLN A 189 9.39 8.96 15.52
N GLU A 190 9.01 8.91 14.25
CA GLU A 190 9.91 9.16 13.11
C GLU A 190 9.17 9.94 12.04
N ALA A 191 9.70 11.09 11.63
CA ALA A 191 9.13 11.94 10.57
C ALA A 191 7.61 12.21 10.74
N GLY A 192 7.16 12.51 11.96
CA GLY A 192 5.75 12.79 12.25
C GLY A 192 4.83 11.55 12.30
N THR A 193 5.39 10.34 12.26
CA THR A 193 4.66 9.07 12.33
C THR A 193 4.95 8.37 13.66
N LEU A 194 3.92 7.86 14.35
CA LEU A 194 4.10 6.93 15.47
C LEU A 194 4.29 5.53 14.92
N LYS A 195 5.41 4.89 15.24
CA LYS A 195 5.75 3.55 14.76
C LYS A 195 6.01 2.59 15.91
N MET A 196 5.90 1.30 15.60
CA MET A 196 6.24 0.21 16.50
C MET A 196 7.31 -0.64 15.85
N LEU A 197 8.30 -1.07 16.62
CA LEU A 197 9.31 -2.00 16.10
C LEU A 197 8.67 -3.38 15.87
N ALA A 198 9.01 -4.02 14.75
CA ALA A 198 8.39 -5.28 14.35
C ALA A 198 8.39 -6.38 15.44
N PRO A 199 9.45 -6.58 16.26
CA PRO A 199 9.40 -7.56 17.35
C PRO A 199 8.34 -7.25 18.41
N ILE A 200 8.14 -5.97 18.73
CA ILE A 200 7.07 -5.54 19.66
C ILE A 200 5.72 -5.76 19.01
N GLN A 201 5.59 -5.35 17.74
CA GLN A 201 4.38 -5.50 16.95
C GLN A 201 3.89 -6.96 16.90
N GLU A 202 4.79 -7.88 16.58
CA GLU A 202 4.52 -9.33 16.52
C GLU A 202 4.13 -9.89 17.90
N TYR A 203 4.83 -9.47 18.96
CA TYR A 203 4.52 -9.90 20.32
C TYR A 203 3.12 -9.44 20.75
N ILE A 204 2.76 -8.18 20.51
CA ILE A 204 1.45 -7.63 20.84
C ILE A 204 0.35 -8.30 20.03
N GLN A 205 0.51 -8.43 18.70
CA GLN A 205 -0.51 -9.08 17.88
C GLN A 205 -0.77 -10.54 18.32
N MET A 206 0.27 -11.25 18.78
CA MET A 206 0.15 -12.62 19.24
C MET A 206 -0.48 -12.74 20.64
N LYS A 207 -0.09 -11.88 21.59
CA LYS A 207 -0.50 -12.00 23.01
C LYS A 207 -1.70 -11.16 23.39
N TYR A 208 -1.88 -10.02 22.71
CA TYR A 208 -2.90 -9.01 22.99
C TYR A 208 -3.53 -8.53 21.67
N PRO A 209 -4.27 -9.41 20.95
CA PRO A 209 -4.83 -9.06 19.65
C PRO A 209 -5.85 -7.92 19.76
N ALA A 210 -5.89 -7.09 18.71
CA ALA A 210 -6.88 -6.01 18.60
C ALA A 210 -8.29 -6.59 18.57
N GLN A 211 -9.19 -5.97 19.34
CA GLN A 211 -10.58 -6.42 19.44
C GLN A 211 -11.35 -6.07 18.16
N GLU A 212 -12.36 -6.88 17.84
CA GLU A 212 -13.13 -6.71 16.60
C GLU A 212 -13.81 -5.32 16.54
N GLU A 213 -14.32 -4.83 17.67
CA GLU A 213 -14.92 -3.51 17.79
C GLU A 213 -13.93 -2.41 17.37
N ASP A 214 -12.72 -2.44 17.93
CA ASP A 214 -11.65 -1.48 17.63
C ASP A 214 -11.19 -1.55 16.17
N LEU A 215 -11.12 -2.76 15.60
CA LEU A 215 -10.83 -2.96 14.18
C LEU A 215 -11.95 -2.40 13.29
N ASN A 216 -13.21 -2.42 13.73
CA ASN A 216 -14.33 -1.82 13.00
C ASN A 216 -14.27 -0.28 13.04
N TYR A 217 -13.87 0.33 14.16
CA TYR A 217 -13.60 1.77 14.24
C TYR A 217 -12.44 2.16 13.32
N THR A 218 -11.34 1.42 13.39
CA THR A 218 -10.16 1.62 12.52
C THR A 218 -10.52 1.48 11.04
N GLY A 219 -11.35 0.50 10.69
CA GLY A 219 -11.87 0.32 9.34
C GLY A 219 -12.68 1.51 8.86
N ARG A 220 -13.62 2.02 9.68
CA ARG A 220 -14.43 3.21 9.33
C ARG A 220 -13.57 4.44 9.11
N TYR A 221 -12.58 4.67 9.97
CA TYR A 221 -11.63 5.77 9.82
C TYR A 221 -10.94 5.74 8.45
N TYR A 222 -10.44 4.58 7.98
CA TYR A 222 -9.80 4.49 6.67
C TYR A 222 -10.77 4.65 5.50
N VAL A 223 -12.04 4.24 5.65
CA VAL A 223 -13.08 4.50 4.64
C VAL A 223 -13.37 6.00 4.53
N GLU A 224 -13.47 6.70 5.66
CA GLU A 224 -13.67 8.16 5.69
C GLU A 224 -12.46 8.91 5.13
N LEU A 225 -11.24 8.53 5.53
CA LEU A 225 -10.00 9.09 4.99
C LEU A 225 -9.96 9.01 3.46
N LEU A 226 -10.37 7.88 2.89
CA LEU A 226 -10.38 7.69 1.43
C LEU A 226 -11.42 8.55 0.73
N LYS A 227 -12.59 8.74 1.34
CA LYS A 227 -13.62 9.67 0.82
C LYS A 227 -13.13 11.11 0.85
N ASP A 228 -12.51 11.54 1.94
CA ASP A 228 -11.95 12.88 2.07
C ASP A 228 -10.85 13.12 1.02
N CYS A 229 -10.01 12.12 0.75
CA CYS A 229 -8.97 12.20 -0.27
C CYS A 229 -9.54 12.39 -1.69
N GLN A 230 -10.73 11.88 -2.00
CA GLN A 230 -11.37 12.12 -3.30
C GLN A 230 -11.88 13.55 -3.45
N LEU A 231 -12.19 14.23 -2.34
CA LEU A 231 -12.68 15.62 -2.36
C LEU A 231 -11.55 16.65 -2.47
N ILE A 232 -10.31 16.26 -2.19
CA ILE A 232 -9.16 17.16 -2.18
C ILE A 232 -8.33 16.93 -3.45
N ALA A 233 -8.59 17.74 -4.47
CA ALA A 233 -7.84 17.73 -5.73
C ALA A 233 -6.31 17.85 -5.47
N GLY A 234 -5.53 16.97 -6.09
CA GLY A 234 -4.06 16.99 -6.04
C GLY A 234 -3.40 16.43 -4.77
N ARG A 235 -4.00 16.58 -3.58
CA ARG A 235 -3.36 16.13 -2.32
C ARG A 235 -3.74 14.74 -1.86
N GLY A 236 -4.88 14.19 -2.31
CA GLY A 236 -5.35 12.85 -1.93
C GLY A 236 -4.30 11.76 -2.13
N GLN A 237 -3.55 11.79 -3.24
CA GLN A 237 -2.50 10.81 -3.51
C GLN A 237 -1.40 10.78 -2.44
N SER A 238 -0.94 11.95 -1.99
CA SER A 238 0.15 12.07 -1.00
C SER A 238 -0.29 11.54 0.37
N ILE A 239 -1.54 11.76 0.76
CA ILE A 239 -2.11 11.26 2.01
C ILE A 239 -2.27 9.74 1.92
N ILE A 240 -2.85 9.23 0.83
CA ILE A 240 -3.00 7.78 0.61
C ILE A 240 -1.64 7.09 0.64
N GLU A 241 -0.60 7.68 0.06
CA GLU A 241 0.76 7.12 0.05
C GLU A 241 1.29 6.84 1.46
N LEU A 242 1.08 7.77 2.40
CA LEU A 242 1.51 7.59 3.80
C LEU A 242 0.77 6.41 4.47
N HIS A 243 -0.50 6.24 4.13
CA HIS A 243 -1.39 5.28 4.77
C HIS A 243 -1.56 3.95 4.00
N ILE A 244 -0.94 3.79 2.83
CA ILE A 244 -1.35 2.73 1.90
C ILE A 244 -1.22 1.32 2.46
N ALA A 245 -0.14 1.01 3.18
CA ALA A 245 0.03 -0.30 3.80
C ALA A 245 -1.01 -0.55 4.89
N ASN A 246 -1.40 0.50 5.63
CA ASN A 246 -2.46 0.43 6.63
C ASN A 246 -3.81 0.23 5.97
N ILE A 247 -4.10 0.93 4.87
CA ILE A 247 -5.33 0.77 4.08
C ILE A 247 -5.44 -0.68 3.60
N VAL A 248 -4.39 -1.23 2.96
CA VAL A 248 -4.39 -2.62 2.50
C VAL A 248 -4.62 -3.59 3.65
N LYS A 249 -3.94 -3.40 4.79
CA LYS A 249 -4.07 -4.28 5.96
C LYS A 249 -5.44 -4.19 6.62
N VAL A 250 -5.95 -2.99 6.85
CA VAL A 250 -7.20 -2.77 7.59
C VAL A 250 -8.39 -3.06 6.70
N VAL A 251 -8.49 -2.39 5.56
CA VAL A 251 -9.62 -2.54 4.62
C VAL A 251 -9.63 -3.96 4.05
N GLY A 252 -8.46 -4.52 3.70
CA GLY A 252 -8.36 -5.90 3.22
C GLY A 252 -8.87 -6.94 4.22
N THR A 253 -8.48 -6.85 5.50
CA THR A 253 -9.00 -7.75 6.54
C THR A 253 -10.49 -7.54 6.78
N GLN A 254 -10.98 -6.29 6.76
CA GLN A 254 -12.40 -5.99 6.90
C GLN A 254 -13.23 -6.57 5.75
N ILE A 255 -12.74 -6.49 4.52
CA ILE A 255 -13.35 -7.13 3.35
C ILE A 255 -13.40 -8.65 3.54
N GLN A 256 -12.32 -9.25 4.03
CA GLN A 256 -12.23 -10.70 4.24
C GLN A 256 -13.15 -11.20 5.36
N SER A 257 -13.40 -10.39 6.39
CA SER A 257 -14.28 -10.75 7.50
C SER A 257 -15.75 -10.45 7.20
N LYS A 258 -16.03 -9.32 6.57
CA LYS A 258 -17.38 -8.81 6.28
C LYS A 258 -17.39 -8.20 4.88
N ALA A 259 -18.19 -8.77 3.97
CA ALA A 259 -18.44 -8.21 2.64
C ALA A 259 -19.35 -6.96 2.69
N ASP A 260 -18.98 -5.98 3.52
CA ASP A 260 -19.68 -4.71 3.68
C ASP A 260 -19.31 -3.77 2.52
N GLU A 261 -20.33 -3.11 1.99
CA GLU A 261 -20.27 -2.32 0.76
C GLU A 261 -19.36 -1.11 0.89
N LYS A 262 -19.32 -0.49 2.08
CA LYS A 262 -18.48 0.69 2.33
C LYS A 262 -16.99 0.41 2.13
N TYR A 263 -16.53 -0.83 2.38
CA TYR A 263 -15.13 -1.21 2.20
C TYR A 263 -14.80 -1.52 0.74
N ILE A 264 -15.79 -1.98 -0.03
CA ILE A 264 -15.68 -2.12 -1.48
C ILE A 264 -15.61 -0.73 -2.13
N ASP A 265 -16.48 0.19 -1.72
CA ASP A 265 -16.48 1.57 -2.22
C ASP A 265 -15.13 2.25 -1.94
N ALA A 266 -14.58 2.02 -0.75
CA ALA A 266 -13.24 2.47 -0.40
C ALA A 266 -12.15 1.93 -1.34
N CYS A 267 -12.27 0.70 -1.85
CA CYS A 267 -11.34 0.18 -2.85
C CYS A 267 -11.44 0.95 -4.17
N GLN A 268 -12.66 1.29 -4.59
CA GLN A 268 -12.91 2.07 -5.80
C GLN A 268 -12.35 3.49 -5.68
N SER A 269 -12.38 4.08 -4.49
CA SER A 269 -11.76 5.39 -4.24
C SER A 269 -10.25 5.41 -4.50
N VAL A 270 -9.57 4.26 -4.44
CA VAL A 270 -8.12 4.14 -4.73
C VAL A 270 -7.88 3.82 -6.22
N CYS A 271 -8.89 3.37 -6.98
CA CYS A 271 -8.78 3.07 -8.42
C CYS A 271 -8.45 4.30 -9.28
N GLU A 272 -8.60 5.51 -8.78
CA GLU A 272 -8.27 6.74 -9.50
C GLU A 272 -6.76 7.01 -9.54
N TYR A 273 -6.00 6.40 -8.62
CA TYR A 273 -4.58 6.66 -8.42
C TYR A 273 -3.74 5.53 -9.02
N SER A 274 -3.22 5.74 -10.23
CA SER A 274 -2.39 4.76 -10.96
C SER A 274 -1.18 4.25 -10.18
N LYS A 275 -0.61 5.08 -9.30
CA LYS A 275 0.48 4.72 -8.38
C LYS A 275 0.12 3.54 -7.46
N PHE A 276 -1.16 3.32 -7.16
CA PHE A 276 -1.61 2.31 -6.20
C PHE A 276 -2.27 1.09 -6.85
N PHE A 277 -2.30 1.02 -8.18
CA PHE A 277 -2.97 -0.04 -8.95
C PHE A 277 -2.65 -1.47 -8.51
N SER A 278 -1.38 -1.78 -8.23
CA SER A 278 -1.01 -3.12 -7.74
C SER A 278 -1.70 -3.49 -6.42
N MET A 279 -1.87 -2.51 -5.51
CA MET A 279 -2.50 -2.71 -4.22
C MET A 279 -4.03 -2.72 -4.36
N THR A 280 -4.57 -1.86 -5.23
CA THR A 280 -6.00 -1.86 -5.57
C THR A 280 -6.43 -3.20 -6.15
N VAL A 281 -5.64 -3.82 -7.03
CA VAL A 281 -5.91 -5.18 -7.55
C VAL A 281 -5.93 -6.21 -6.41
N SER A 282 -4.99 -6.12 -5.46
CA SER A 282 -4.95 -7.01 -4.30
C SER A 282 -6.23 -6.90 -3.46
N LEU A 283 -6.68 -5.68 -3.18
CA LEU A 283 -7.94 -5.42 -2.47
C LEU A 283 -9.16 -5.94 -3.23
N ILE A 284 -9.22 -5.72 -4.54
CA ILE A 284 -10.28 -6.24 -5.41
C ILE A 284 -10.30 -7.78 -5.36
N ASP A 285 -9.14 -8.44 -5.41
CA ASP A 285 -9.06 -9.90 -5.33
C ASP A 285 -9.56 -10.44 -3.99
N MET A 286 -9.23 -9.77 -2.88
CA MET A 286 -9.79 -10.10 -1.57
C MET A 286 -11.33 -9.98 -1.56
N ALA A 287 -11.87 -8.93 -2.18
CA ALA A 287 -13.32 -8.69 -2.25
C ALA A 287 -14.03 -9.70 -3.17
N LEU A 288 -13.46 -10.02 -4.32
CA LEU A 288 -14.04 -10.99 -5.27
C LEU A 288 -14.05 -12.41 -4.72
N GLY A 289 -13.12 -12.74 -3.81
CA GLY A 289 -13.07 -14.00 -3.07
C GLY A 289 -14.21 -14.20 -2.07
N GLN A 290 -14.95 -13.14 -1.71
CA GLN A 290 -16.06 -13.22 -0.77
C GLN A 290 -17.37 -13.69 -1.40
N ASN A 291 -18.31 -14.10 -0.55
CA ASN A 291 -19.68 -14.45 -0.95
C ASN A 291 -20.61 -13.22 -0.88
N TRP A 292 -21.04 -12.74 -2.04
CA TRP A 292 -21.88 -11.55 -2.17
C TRP A 292 -23.36 -11.97 -2.24
N ARG A 293 -24.08 -11.90 -1.12
CA ARG A 293 -25.52 -12.17 -1.11
C ARG A 293 -26.27 -11.00 -1.77
N GLY A 294 -26.86 -11.23 -2.95
CA GLY A 294 -27.76 -10.28 -3.62
C GLY A 294 -27.13 -9.07 -4.32
N LYS A 295 -25.79 -8.92 -4.32
CA LYS A 295 -25.08 -7.76 -4.88
C LYS A 295 -24.23 -8.12 -6.12
N GLN A 296 -24.81 -8.87 -7.05
CA GLN A 296 -24.07 -9.41 -8.19
C GLN A 296 -23.63 -8.33 -9.20
N GLU A 297 -24.42 -7.27 -9.36
CA GLU A 297 -24.10 -6.14 -10.25
C GLU A 297 -22.77 -5.49 -9.84
N LYS A 298 -22.66 -5.10 -8.57
CA LYS A 298 -21.45 -4.46 -8.02
C LYS A 298 -20.23 -5.38 -8.05
N LYS A 299 -20.42 -6.69 -7.90
CA LYS A 299 -19.35 -7.68 -8.08
C LYS A 299 -18.81 -7.68 -9.51
N ILE A 300 -19.68 -7.51 -10.51
CA ILE A 300 -19.29 -7.39 -11.92
C ILE A 300 -18.62 -6.04 -12.18
N GLU A 301 -19.12 -4.95 -11.62
CA GLU A 301 -18.49 -3.63 -11.70
C GLU A 301 -17.06 -3.65 -11.17
N LEU A 302 -16.83 -4.27 -10.02
CA LEU A 302 -15.50 -4.43 -9.44
C LEU A 302 -14.54 -5.24 -10.33
N ARG A 303 -15.06 -6.23 -11.08
CA ARG A 303 -14.26 -6.94 -12.09
C ARG A 303 -13.89 -6.04 -13.26
N PHE A 304 -14.78 -5.16 -13.69
CA PHE A 304 -14.45 -4.18 -14.73
C PHE A 304 -13.35 -3.21 -14.28
N ASP A 305 -13.39 -2.76 -13.02
CA ASP A 305 -12.32 -1.93 -12.45
C ASP A 305 -10.97 -2.67 -12.47
N LYS A 306 -10.99 -3.96 -12.13
CA LYS A 306 -9.82 -4.85 -12.24
C LYS A 306 -9.32 -4.97 -13.69
N VAL A 307 -10.21 -5.16 -14.66
CA VAL A 307 -9.86 -5.23 -16.10
C VAL A 307 -9.15 -3.97 -16.53
N TYR A 308 -9.69 -2.79 -16.18
CA TYR A 308 -9.07 -1.50 -16.49
C TYR A 308 -7.65 -1.41 -15.91
N ILE A 309 -7.49 -1.71 -14.62
CA ILE A 309 -6.19 -1.63 -13.94
C ILE A 309 -5.17 -2.61 -14.55
N LEU A 310 -5.56 -3.88 -14.77
CA LEU A 310 -4.68 -4.88 -15.38
C LEU A 310 -4.25 -4.47 -16.79
N THR A 311 -5.17 -3.91 -17.58
CA THR A 311 -4.87 -3.40 -18.92
C THR A 311 -3.89 -2.24 -18.85
N TRP A 312 -4.07 -1.33 -17.87
CA TRP A 312 -3.15 -0.22 -17.67
C TRP A 312 -1.74 -0.69 -17.34
N MET A 313 -1.62 -1.65 -16.43
CA MET A 313 -0.35 -2.27 -16.00
C MET A 313 0.29 -3.16 -17.08
N GLY A 314 -0.37 -3.40 -18.22
CA GLY A 314 0.15 -4.22 -19.31
C GLY A 314 -0.09 -5.73 -19.17
N TYR A 315 -0.88 -6.16 -18.17
CA TYR A 315 -1.23 -7.56 -17.96
C TYR A 315 -2.42 -7.99 -18.84
N PHE A 316 -2.27 -7.87 -20.17
CA PHE A 316 -3.37 -8.04 -21.13
C PHE A 316 -4.03 -9.42 -21.10
N ALA A 317 -3.24 -10.50 -20.95
CA ALA A 317 -3.78 -11.84 -20.83
C ALA A 317 -4.66 -12.01 -19.57
N ALA A 318 -4.23 -11.44 -18.44
CA ALA A 318 -5.01 -11.46 -17.20
C ALA A 318 -6.27 -10.60 -17.33
N ALA A 319 -6.20 -9.45 -18.01
CA ALA A 319 -7.35 -8.60 -18.29
C ALA A 319 -8.41 -9.31 -19.14
N LYS A 320 -8.00 -9.97 -20.24
CA LYS A 320 -8.88 -10.79 -21.08
C LYS A 320 -9.54 -11.92 -20.29
N ALA A 321 -8.78 -12.63 -19.46
CA ALA A 321 -9.31 -13.68 -18.59
C ALA A 321 -10.35 -13.15 -17.58
N GLU A 322 -10.21 -11.92 -17.08
CA GLU A 322 -11.24 -11.29 -16.24
C GLU A 322 -12.50 -10.92 -17.04
N VAL A 323 -12.38 -10.47 -18.29
CA VAL A 323 -13.55 -10.24 -19.17
C VAL A 323 -14.30 -11.56 -19.43
N GLU A 324 -13.59 -12.66 -19.68
CA GLU A 324 -14.20 -13.98 -19.84
C GLU A 324 -14.99 -14.40 -18.59
N LYS A 325 -14.43 -14.18 -17.39
CA LYS A 325 -15.15 -14.43 -16.12
C LYS A 325 -16.42 -13.59 -16.01
N ILE A 326 -16.39 -12.32 -16.44
CA ILE A 326 -17.59 -11.47 -16.46
C ILE A 326 -18.64 -12.07 -17.41
N GLN A 327 -18.25 -12.41 -18.64
CA GLN A 327 -19.16 -13.01 -19.62
C GLN A 327 -19.80 -14.31 -19.11
N LEU A 328 -19.02 -15.16 -18.43
CA LEU A 328 -19.54 -16.36 -17.78
C LEU A 328 -20.56 -16.04 -16.67
N SER A 329 -20.29 -15.01 -15.86
CA SER A 329 -21.24 -14.52 -14.84
C SER A 329 -22.56 -14.03 -15.45
N LEU A 330 -22.51 -13.33 -16.60
CA LEU A 330 -23.71 -12.80 -17.27
C LEU A 330 -24.62 -13.92 -17.84
N ARG A 331 -24.02 -15.02 -18.32
CA ARG A 331 -24.74 -16.20 -18.83
C ARG A 331 -25.30 -17.08 -17.72
N ASN A 332 -24.81 -16.94 -16.49
CA ASN A 332 -25.21 -17.78 -15.39
C ASN A 332 -26.61 -17.42 -14.88
N ILE A 333 -27.55 -18.36 -14.98
CA ILE A 333 -28.95 -18.18 -14.57
C ILE A 333 -29.10 -17.78 -13.09
N LYS A 334 -28.13 -18.14 -12.23
CA LYS A 334 -28.12 -17.74 -10.81
C LYS A 334 -27.90 -16.24 -10.60
N TYR A 335 -27.37 -15.53 -11.61
CA TYR A 335 -27.25 -14.07 -11.60
C TYR A 335 -28.58 -13.49 -12.09
N ASN A 336 -29.49 -13.23 -11.14
CA ASN A 336 -30.80 -12.63 -11.41
C ASN A 336 -30.70 -11.13 -11.73
N LEU A 337 -29.93 -10.80 -12.78
CA LEU A 337 -29.76 -9.44 -13.27
C LEU A 337 -30.84 -9.11 -14.32
N PRO A 338 -31.45 -7.90 -14.27
CA PRO A 338 -32.33 -7.41 -15.32
C PRO A 338 -31.65 -7.47 -16.69
N GLU A 339 -32.42 -7.82 -17.72
CA GLU A 339 -31.89 -8.04 -19.08
C GLU A 339 -31.17 -6.80 -19.64
N LYS A 340 -31.71 -5.61 -19.38
CA LYS A 340 -31.07 -4.33 -19.77
C LYS A 340 -29.69 -4.15 -19.14
N ILE A 341 -29.49 -4.60 -17.90
CA ILE A 341 -28.20 -4.53 -17.18
C ILE A 341 -27.23 -5.55 -17.78
N LYS A 342 -27.70 -6.77 -18.09
CA LYS A 342 -26.89 -7.78 -18.77
C LYS A 342 -26.38 -7.27 -20.12
N MET A 343 -27.28 -6.76 -20.98
CA MET A 343 -26.90 -6.18 -22.27
C MET A 343 -25.89 -5.04 -22.12
N ARG A 344 -26.07 -4.15 -21.12
CA ARG A 344 -25.10 -3.08 -20.83
C ARG A 344 -23.72 -3.64 -20.49
N PHE A 345 -23.64 -4.68 -19.66
CA PHE A 345 -22.38 -5.31 -19.29
C PHE A 345 -21.75 -6.09 -20.44
N GLU A 346 -22.54 -6.72 -21.32
CA GLU A 346 -22.02 -7.34 -22.55
C GLU A 346 -21.36 -6.31 -23.46
N MET A 347 -21.98 -5.14 -23.63
CA MET A 347 -21.39 -4.05 -24.42
C MET A 347 -20.14 -3.48 -23.76
N LYS A 348 -20.11 -3.39 -22.43
CA LYS A 348 -18.90 -2.99 -21.69
C LYS A 348 -17.77 -4.01 -21.86
N CYS A 349 -18.05 -5.32 -21.86
CA CYS A 349 -17.06 -6.35 -22.18
C CYS A 349 -16.45 -6.16 -23.58
N LEU A 350 -17.28 -5.88 -24.59
CA LEU A 350 -16.79 -5.61 -25.95
C LEU A 350 -15.93 -4.33 -26.01
N GLN A 351 -16.34 -3.29 -25.29
CA GLN A 351 -15.59 -2.06 -25.16
C GLN A 351 -14.21 -2.30 -24.53
N ASP A 352 -14.16 -3.04 -23.42
CA ASP A 352 -12.92 -3.35 -22.71
C ASP A 352 -11.99 -4.26 -23.54
N LEU A 353 -12.54 -5.25 -24.25
CA LEU A 353 -11.75 -6.05 -25.21
C LEU A 353 -11.16 -5.18 -26.31
N GLY A 354 -11.95 -4.26 -26.86
CA GLY A 354 -11.47 -3.29 -27.83
C GLY A 354 -10.33 -2.42 -27.28
N TYR A 355 -10.44 -1.96 -26.04
CA TYR A 355 -9.40 -1.18 -25.37
C TYR A 355 -8.14 -2.02 -25.10
N ILE A 356 -8.27 -3.27 -24.67
CA ILE A 356 -7.14 -4.20 -24.49
C ILE A 356 -6.40 -4.42 -25.80
N LEU A 357 -7.12 -4.76 -26.87
CA LEU A 357 -6.54 -5.01 -28.20
C LEU A 357 -5.82 -3.78 -28.74
N MET A 358 -6.38 -2.58 -28.50
CA MET A 358 -5.73 -1.32 -28.84
C MET A 358 -4.40 -1.14 -28.11
N ARG A 359 -4.32 -1.53 -26.82
CA ARG A 359 -3.09 -1.48 -26.01
C ARG A 359 -2.06 -2.54 -26.44
N GLU A 360 -2.50 -3.61 -27.07
CA GLU A 360 -1.65 -4.62 -27.73
C GLU A 360 -1.25 -4.25 -29.17
N ASN A 361 -1.66 -3.08 -29.67
CA ASN A 361 -1.45 -2.61 -31.05
C ASN A 361 -2.18 -3.44 -32.13
N ILE A 362 -3.26 -4.14 -31.77
CA ILE A 362 -4.10 -4.92 -32.68
C ILE A 362 -5.31 -4.08 -33.11
N TYR A 363 -5.07 -3.04 -33.92
CA TYR A 363 -6.06 -1.98 -34.18
C TYR A 363 -7.30 -2.44 -34.97
N THR A 364 -7.14 -3.38 -35.90
CA THR A 364 -8.25 -3.87 -36.74
C THR A 364 -9.31 -4.62 -35.91
N GLU A 365 -8.85 -5.52 -35.03
CA GLU A 365 -9.73 -6.26 -34.14
C GLU A 365 -10.31 -5.34 -33.06
N ALA A 366 -9.50 -4.42 -32.52
CA ALA A 366 -9.96 -3.39 -31.58
C ALA A 366 -11.12 -2.58 -32.16
N LYS A 367 -10.98 -2.08 -33.39
CA LYS A 367 -12.02 -1.34 -34.11
C LYS A 367 -13.29 -2.16 -34.26
N THR A 368 -13.16 -3.45 -34.60
CA THR A 368 -14.31 -4.36 -34.75
C THR A 368 -15.08 -4.50 -33.45
N MET A 369 -14.39 -4.70 -32.32
CA MET A 369 -15.03 -4.82 -31.01
C MET A 369 -15.71 -3.53 -30.57
N LEU A 370 -15.04 -2.39 -30.75
CA LEU A 370 -15.57 -1.07 -30.38
C LEU A 370 -16.79 -0.66 -31.23
N LEU A 371 -16.83 -1.01 -32.52
CA LEU A 371 -17.99 -0.77 -33.37
C LEU A 371 -19.19 -1.60 -32.93
N LYS A 372 -18.98 -2.88 -32.61
CA LYS A 372 -20.03 -3.75 -32.07
C LYS A 372 -20.56 -3.21 -30.74
N ALA A 373 -19.68 -2.81 -29.83
CA ALA A 373 -20.04 -2.19 -28.55
C ALA A 373 -20.87 -0.91 -28.75
N LYS A 374 -20.42 -0.03 -29.65
CA LYS A 374 -21.14 1.22 -30.00
C LYS A 374 -22.57 0.94 -30.46
N SER A 375 -22.74 0.09 -31.48
CA SER A 375 -24.06 -0.22 -32.03
C SER A 375 -24.99 -0.85 -30.99
N GLY A 376 -24.46 -1.70 -30.11
CA GLY A 376 -25.26 -2.26 -29.02
C GLY A 376 -25.61 -1.24 -27.93
N PHE A 377 -24.71 -0.31 -27.58
CA PHE A 377 -25.04 0.80 -26.67
C PHE A 377 -26.11 1.71 -27.25
N GLU A 378 -26.06 2.01 -28.55
CA GLU A 378 -27.10 2.78 -29.26
C GLU A 378 -28.45 2.04 -29.22
N ALA A 379 -28.46 0.73 -29.46
CA ALA A 379 -29.67 -0.09 -29.43
C ALA A 379 -30.35 -0.13 -28.05
N ILE A 380 -29.59 -0.10 -26.95
CA ILE A 380 -30.15 -0.05 -25.58
C ILE A 380 -30.39 1.39 -25.07
N GLY A 381 -30.21 2.39 -25.94
CA GLY A 381 -30.42 3.82 -25.64
C GLY A 381 -29.33 4.46 -24.76
N SER A 382 -28.16 3.85 -24.63
CA SER A 382 -27.04 4.38 -23.85
C SER A 382 -26.13 5.28 -24.69
N GLN A 383 -26.48 6.57 -24.77
CA GLN A 383 -25.69 7.56 -25.51
C GLN A 383 -24.27 7.73 -24.94
N LEU A 384 -24.12 7.64 -23.61
CA LEU A 384 -22.81 7.72 -22.95
C LEU A 384 -21.89 6.57 -23.38
N GLY A 385 -22.39 5.33 -23.39
CA GLY A 385 -21.60 4.17 -23.81
C GLY A 385 -21.19 4.26 -25.28
N ALA A 386 -22.10 4.71 -26.16
CA ALA A 386 -21.81 4.94 -27.57
C ALA A 386 -20.72 6.01 -27.78
N ALA A 387 -20.82 7.13 -27.05
CA ALA A 387 -19.81 8.21 -27.09
C ALA A 387 -18.44 7.73 -26.58
N GLN A 388 -18.40 6.92 -25.52
CA GLN A 388 -17.16 6.33 -25.01
C GLN A 388 -16.51 5.38 -26.04
N CYS A 389 -17.33 4.60 -26.77
CA CYS A 389 -16.84 3.75 -27.86
C CYS A 389 -16.28 4.58 -29.02
N LEU A 390 -16.97 5.68 -29.42
CA LEU A 390 -16.48 6.62 -30.44
C LEU A 390 -15.13 7.24 -30.06
N ARG A 391 -14.99 7.67 -28.80
CA ARG A 391 -13.71 8.19 -28.29
C ARG A 391 -12.61 7.14 -28.35
N SER A 392 -12.91 5.91 -27.97
CA SER A 392 -11.97 4.78 -28.04
C SER A 392 -11.57 4.45 -29.49
N LEU A 393 -12.50 4.57 -30.44
CA LEU A 393 -12.24 4.42 -31.88
C LEU A 393 -11.31 5.53 -32.40
N ALA A 394 -11.54 6.78 -31.99
CA ALA A 394 -10.66 7.89 -32.33
C ALA A 394 -9.24 7.67 -31.79
N ARG A 395 -9.12 7.20 -30.54
CA ARG A 395 -7.83 6.83 -29.93
C ARG A 395 -7.13 5.72 -30.72
N ALA A 396 -7.85 4.65 -31.09
CA ALA A 396 -7.29 3.57 -31.89
C ALA A 396 -6.77 4.07 -33.24
N LYS A 397 -7.51 4.98 -33.89
CA LYS A 397 -7.08 5.59 -35.17
C LYS A 397 -5.86 6.48 -35.05
N LEU A 398 -5.75 7.26 -33.97
CA LEU A 398 -4.56 8.07 -33.70
C LEU A 398 -3.33 7.19 -33.41
N LEU A 399 -3.49 6.07 -32.71
CA LEU A 399 -2.40 5.11 -32.47
C LEU A 399 -1.96 4.41 -33.76
N GLU A 400 -2.90 3.98 -34.59
CA GLU A 400 -2.62 3.42 -35.93
C GLU A 400 -1.88 4.44 -36.82
N ALA A 401 -2.34 5.70 -36.83
CA ALA A 401 -1.69 6.78 -37.57
C ALA A 401 -0.28 7.09 -37.04
N LYS A 402 -0.09 7.12 -35.71
CA LYS A 402 1.22 7.29 -35.08
C LYS A 402 2.20 6.21 -35.55
N SER A 403 1.79 4.94 -35.50
CA SER A 403 2.63 3.82 -35.94
C SER A 403 2.99 3.92 -37.43
N ALA A 404 2.05 4.34 -38.27
CA ALA A 404 2.31 4.57 -39.68
C ALA A 404 3.31 5.72 -39.90
N PHE A 405 3.15 6.85 -39.20
CA PHE A 405 4.08 7.98 -39.26
C PHE A 405 5.49 7.62 -38.80
N GLU A 406 5.61 6.85 -37.72
CA GLU A 406 6.89 6.32 -37.24
C GLU A 406 7.55 5.42 -38.28
N THR A 407 6.77 4.55 -38.94
CA THR A 407 7.27 3.64 -39.97
C THR A 407 7.84 4.38 -41.17
N ILE A 408 7.23 5.49 -41.57
CA ILE A 408 7.72 6.33 -42.68
C ILE A 408 8.74 7.39 -42.23
N GLY A 409 9.14 7.40 -40.95
CA GLY A 409 10.11 8.35 -40.39
C GLY A 409 9.58 9.78 -40.18
N SER A 410 8.27 10.00 -40.25
CA SER A 410 7.64 11.31 -40.03
C SER A 410 7.47 11.61 -38.54
N GLN A 411 8.49 12.21 -37.94
CA GLN A 411 8.46 12.61 -36.53
C GLN A 411 7.37 13.65 -36.22
N LEU A 412 7.09 14.57 -37.15
CA LEU A 412 6.02 15.57 -36.99
C LEU A 412 4.64 14.92 -36.86
N GLY A 413 4.31 13.99 -37.75
CA GLY A 413 3.01 13.31 -37.72
C GLY A 413 2.82 12.45 -36.47
N ALA A 414 3.89 11.77 -36.02
CA ALA A 414 3.89 11.01 -34.77
C ALA A 414 3.69 11.92 -33.55
N ALA A 415 4.36 13.07 -33.50
CA ALA A 415 4.22 14.07 -32.43
C ALA A 415 2.81 14.67 -32.36
N GLN A 416 2.20 15.00 -33.50
CA GLN A 416 0.81 15.48 -33.57
C GLN A 416 -0.18 14.43 -33.08
N CYS A 417 0.01 13.16 -33.44
CA CYS A 417 -0.82 12.07 -32.93
C CYS A 417 -0.68 11.92 -31.40
N LEU A 418 0.53 12.01 -30.86
CA LEU A 418 0.78 12.00 -29.40
C LEU A 418 0.10 13.17 -28.70
N GLN A 419 0.17 14.39 -29.27
CA GLN A 419 -0.51 15.57 -28.73
C GLN A 419 -2.03 15.33 -28.64
N SER A 420 -2.66 14.88 -29.73
CA SER A 420 -4.10 14.57 -29.74
C SER A 420 -4.47 13.46 -28.76
N LEU A 421 -3.64 12.43 -28.61
CA LEU A 421 -3.84 11.38 -27.60
C LEU A 421 -3.75 11.92 -26.17
N GLY A 422 -2.84 12.87 -25.93
CA GLY A 422 -2.73 13.61 -24.67
C GLY A 422 -3.98 14.44 -24.36
N GLU A 423 -4.48 15.18 -25.34
CA GLU A 423 -5.73 15.95 -25.22
C GLU A 423 -6.96 15.06 -24.95
N ILE A 424 -7.07 13.91 -25.62
CA ILE A 424 -8.13 12.93 -25.31
C ILE A 424 -8.02 12.46 -23.85
N SER A 425 -6.81 12.21 -23.36
CA SER A 425 -6.59 11.76 -21.99
C SER A 425 -6.90 12.88 -20.98
N LEU A 426 -6.62 14.14 -21.32
CA LEU A 426 -7.03 15.30 -20.54
C LEU A 426 -8.56 15.39 -20.42
N MET A 427 -9.30 15.22 -21.52
CA MET A 427 -10.77 15.17 -21.50
C MET A 427 -11.33 13.99 -20.69
N GLU A 428 -10.51 12.98 -20.38
CA GLU A 428 -10.85 11.87 -19.50
C GLU A 428 -10.49 12.12 -18.03
N ASN A 429 -9.97 13.31 -17.68
CA ASN A 429 -9.36 13.61 -16.38
C ASN A 429 -8.21 12.65 -16.00
N LYS A 430 -7.62 11.97 -16.99
CA LYS A 430 -6.47 11.09 -16.83
C LYS A 430 -5.19 11.91 -16.92
N TYR A 431 -5.01 12.78 -15.93
CA TYR A 431 -3.91 13.74 -15.90
C TYR A 431 -2.53 13.10 -16.01
N PRO A 432 -2.22 11.97 -15.34
CA PRO A 432 -0.90 11.32 -15.47
C PRO A 432 -0.62 10.83 -16.89
N GLU A 433 -1.58 10.18 -17.54
CA GLU A 433 -1.47 9.70 -18.92
C GLU A 433 -1.37 10.86 -19.92
N ALA A 434 -2.19 11.90 -19.73
CA ALA A 434 -2.14 13.11 -20.55
C ALA A 434 -0.76 13.77 -20.46
N ARG A 435 -0.25 13.95 -19.24
CA ARG A 435 1.07 14.55 -18.97
C ARG A 435 2.20 13.76 -19.65
N ALA A 436 2.19 12.43 -19.54
CA ALA A 436 3.20 11.59 -20.17
C ALA A 436 3.20 11.75 -21.69
N MET A 437 2.04 11.65 -22.33
CA MET A 437 1.90 11.80 -23.79
C MET A 437 2.29 13.20 -24.28
N LEU A 438 1.92 14.25 -23.54
CA LEU A 438 2.23 15.64 -23.90
C LEU A 438 3.70 15.98 -23.70
N LEU A 439 4.38 15.41 -22.71
CA LEU A 439 5.83 15.56 -22.54
C LEU A 439 6.60 14.88 -23.67
N GLU A 440 6.17 13.68 -24.08
CA GLU A 440 6.74 12.97 -25.22
C GLU A 440 6.52 13.76 -26.53
N ALA A 441 5.30 14.24 -26.76
CA ALA A 441 4.97 15.11 -27.91
C ALA A 441 5.83 16.38 -27.93
N LYS A 442 5.95 17.07 -26.78
CA LYS A 442 6.79 18.27 -26.62
C LYS A 442 8.25 17.98 -27.01
N SER A 443 8.83 16.91 -26.46
CA SER A 443 10.20 16.53 -26.76
C SER A 443 10.41 16.23 -28.25
N ALA A 444 9.43 15.57 -28.88
CA ALA A 444 9.46 15.30 -30.32
C ALA A 444 9.40 16.60 -31.14
N PHE A 445 8.49 17.52 -30.81
CA PHE A 445 8.40 18.83 -31.46
C PHE A 445 9.69 19.66 -31.31
N GLU A 446 10.29 19.68 -30.11
CA GLU A 446 11.57 20.37 -29.89
C GLU A 446 12.71 19.78 -30.73
N THR A 447 12.76 18.45 -30.86
CA THR A 447 13.79 17.75 -31.64
C THR A 447 13.73 18.10 -33.12
N ILE A 448 12.53 18.28 -33.68
CA ILE A 448 12.33 18.66 -35.08
C ILE A 448 12.32 20.19 -35.31
N GLY A 449 12.51 20.99 -34.26
CA GLY A 449 12.51 22.45 -34.35
C GLY A 449 11.12 23.11 -34.43
N ASP A 450 10.03 22.37 -34.20
CA ASP A 450 8.67 22.92 -34.17
C ASP A 450 8.35 23.56 -32.81
N GLN A 451 8.73 24.83 -32.67
CA GLN A 451 8.51 25.59 -31.45
C GLN A 451 7.02 25.83 -31.16
N LEU A 452 6.17 25.90 -32.19
CA LEU A 452 4.73 26.11 -32.01
C LEU A 452 4.09 24.86 -31.40
N GLY A 453 4.40 23.67 -31.91
CA GLY A 453 3.94 22.40 -31.34
C GLY A 453 4.39 22.22 -29.89
N ALA A 454 5.66 22.51 -29.59
CA ALA A 454 6.17 22.48 -28.22
C ALA A 454 5.44 23.45 -27.27
N ALA A 455 5.17 24.68 -27.73
CA ALA A 455 4.42 25.68 -26.97
C ALA A 455 2.96 25.26 -26.71
N GLN A 456 2.31 24.60 -27.68
CA GLN A 456 0.97 24.07 -27.49
C GLN A 456 0.93 22.96 -26.43
N CYS A 457 1.89 22.02 -26.45
CA CYS A 457 2.02 21.01 -25.40
C CYS A 457 2.23 21.65 -24.03
N LEU A 458 3.09 22.68 -23.93
CA LEU A 458 3.31 23.42 -22.69
C LEU A 458 2.04 24.09 -22.15
N ARG A 459 1.22 24.70 -23.01
CA ARG A 459 -0.06 25.30 -22.61
C ARG A 459 -0.98 24.26 -21.96
N ILE A 460 -1.06 23.07 -22.56
CA ILE A 460 -1.92 21.98 -22.05
C ILE A 460 -1.35 21.42 -20.73
N LEU A 461 -0.03 21.23 -20.65
CA LEU A 461 0.66 20.83 -19.41
C LEU A 461 0.46 21.86 -18.28
N GLY A 462 0.38 23.15 -18.61
CA GLY A 462 0.02 24.22 -17.69
C GLY A 462 -1.41 24.07 -17.16
N ALA A 463 -2.37 23.75 -18.04
CA ALA A 463 -3.75 23.47 -17.64
C ALA A 463 -3.86 22.24 -16.73
N ILE A 464 -3.10 21.17 -17.02
CA ILE A 464 -3.00 19.98 -16.14
C ILE A 464 -2.46 20.38 -14.77
N SER A 465 -1.36 21.14 -14.74
CA SER A 465 -0.74 21.54 -13.47
C SER A 465 -1.64 22.46 -12.66
N HIS A 466 -2.43 23.33 -13.32
CA HIS A 466 -3.45 24.12 -12.65
C HIS A 466 -4.55 23.24 -12.07
N ALA A 467 -5.11 22.32 -12.85
CA ALA A 467 -6.17 21.40 -12.39
C ALA A 467 -5.72 20.45 -11.27
N GLU A 468 -4.43 20.11 -11.20
CA GLU A 468 -3.86 19.29 -10.11
C GLU A 468 -3.53 20.11 -8.85
N THR A 469 -3.56 21.45 -8.91
CA THR A 469 -3.22 22.33 -7.77
C THR A 469 -4.40 23.13 -7.24
N SER A 470 -5.44 23.36 -8.07
CA SER A 470 -6.74 23.93 -7.72
C SER A 470 -7.67 22.88 -7.14
#